data_AF-A0A2W6AYF6-F1
#
_entry.id   AF-A0A2W6AYF6-F1
#
_cell.length_a   1.000
_cell.length_b   1.000
_cell.length_c   1.000
_cell.angle_alpha   90.00
_cell.angle_beta   90.00
_cell.angle_gamma   90.00
#
_symmetry.space_group_name_H-M   'P 1'
#
loop_
_entity.id
_entity.type
_entity.pdbx_description
1 polymer ?
#
loop_
_entity_poly.entity_id
_entity_poly.type
_entity_poly.pdbx_seq_one_letter_code
_entity_poly.pdbx_strand_id
1 'polypeptide(L)'
;MSAMLTHMAAFTCTDVTTARSSLPELQTRAVEHHRPQMIRRRGDADASVLLAASDLASSFAAFRFEPHVSMGDGEATASLESLGILGVGATAEEAVEDLAVELRRFAQRYFEKAAFYRETHFRGYLPWLLRFAATPEDRQLDLLYEEPATTPVAPASTSVLR
;
A
#
# COMPACT_ATOMS: atom_id res chain seq x y z
N MET A 1 -27.06 22.42 -30.68
CA MET A 1 -25.62 22.67 -30.47
C MET A 1 -25.16 21.74 -29.35
N SER A 2 -24.55 20.61 -29.70
CA SER A 2 -24.12 19.60 -28.74
C SER A 2 -22.69 19.91 -28.31
N ALA A 3 -22.49 20.23 -27.03
CA ALA A 3 -21.15 20.39 -26.47
C ALA A 3 -20.52 19.00 -26.39
N MET A 4 -19.56 18.73 -27.27
CA MET A 4 -18.63 17.62 -27.09
C MET A 4 -17.82 17.92 -25.82
N LEU A 5 -18.22 17.29 -24.71
CA LEU A 5 -17.35 17.09 -23.57
C LEU A 5 -16.15 16.27 -24.06
N THR A 6 -15.07 16.98 -24.39
CA THR A 6 -13.74 16.38 -24.52
C THR A 6 -13.43 15.72 -23.18
N HIS A 7 -13.61 14.40 -23.12
CA HIS A 7 -13.15 13.60 -21.99
C HIS A 7 -11.63 13.77 -21.95
N MET A 8 -11.13 14.60 -21.03
CA MET A 8 -9.73 14.56 -20.64
C MET A 8 -9.49 13.20 -19.98
N ALA A 9 -9.24 12.18 -20.81
CA ALA A 9 -8.69 10.94 -20.30
C ALA A 9 -7.29 11.28 -19.79
N ALA A 10 -7.16 11.44 -18.46
CA ALA A 10 -5.86 11.63 -17.81
C ALA A 10 -4.88 10.47 -18.10
N PHE A 11 -5.42 9.35 -18.57
CA PHE A 11 -4.67 8.13 -18.90
C PHE A 11 -5.00 7.66 -20.32
N THR A 12 -3.97 7.23 -21.05
CA THR A 12 -4.14 6.48 -22.29
C THR A 12 -4.79 5.13 -21.97
N CYS A 13 -5.94 4.87 -22.59
CA CYS A 13 -6.64 3.59 -22.47
C CYS A 13 -6.33 2.72 -23.69
N THR A 14 -5.70 1.57 -23.46
CA THR A 14 -5.34 0.59 -24.48
C THR A 14 -6.21 -0.66 -24.34
N ASP A 15 -6.60 -1.29 -25.46
CA ASP A 15 -7.30 -2.57 -25.41
C ASP A 15 -6.36 -3.68 -24.94
N VAL A 16 -6.83 -4.66 -24.16
CA VAL A 16 -6.05 -5.81 -23.68
C VAL A 16 -5.29 -6.52 -24.80
N THR A 17 -5.90 -6.65 -25.98
CA THR A 17 -5.29 -7.32 -27.13
C THR A 17 -4.07 -6.56 -27.62
N THR A 18 -4.17 -5.24 -27.72
CA THR A 18 -3.05 -4.35 -28.10
C THR A 18 -2.02 -4.25 -26.99
N ALA A 19 -2.45 -4.22 -25.73
CA ALA A 19 -1.55 -4.17 -24.58
C ALA A 19 -0.66 -5.41 -24.52
N ARG A 20 -1.18 -6.58 -24.88
CA ARG A 20 -0.40 -7.82 -24.94
C ARG A 20 0.77 -7.74 -25.93
N SER A 21 0.57 -7.11 -27.10
CA SER A 21 1.62 -6.98 -28.11
C SER A 21 2.57 -5.79 -27.88
N SER A 22 2.24 -4.88 -26.96
CA SER A 22 3.01 -3.66 -26.66
C SER A 22 3.40 -3.56 -25.18
N LEU A 23 3.45 -4.69 -24.49
CA LEU A 23 3.72 -4.73 -23.05
C LEU A 23 5.07 -4.08 -22.68
N PRO A 24 6.18 -4.30 -23.42
CA PRO A 24 7.44 -3.62 -23.12
C PRO A 24 7.33 -2.10 -23.17
N GLU A 25 6.68 -1.54 -24.20
CA GLU A 25 6.51 -0.08 -24.32
C GLU A 25 5.60 0.48 -23.23
N LEU A 26 4.54 -0.26 -22.87
CA LEU A 26 3.67 0.11 -21.76
C LEU A 26 4.41 0.07 -20.42
N GLN A 27 5.30 -0.91 -20.22
CA GLN A 27 6.12 -1.03 -19.03
C GLN A 27 7.14 0.12 -18.93
N THR A 28 7.87 0.44 -20.00
CA THR A 28 8.78 1.61 -20.04
C THR A 28 8.03 2.89 -19.69
N ARG A 29 6.83 3.10 -20.25
CA ARG A 29 6.00 4.27 -19.90
C ARG A 29 5.60 4.28 -18.43
N ALA A 30 5.18 3.15 -17.88
CA ALA A 30 4.76 3.06 -16.49
C ALA A 30 5.93 3.27 -15.53
N VAL A 31 7.06 2.61 -15.77
CA VAL A 31 8.20 2.51 -14.84
C VAL A 31 9.21 3.64 -15.05
N GLU A 32 9.67 3.88 -16.27
CA GLU A 32 10.72 4.86 -16.55
C GLU A 32 10.17 6.28 -16.71
N HIS A 33 8.91 6.41 -17.12
CA HIS A 33 8.28 7.72 -17.33
C HIS A 33 7.24 8.07 -16.26
N HIS A 34 7.00 7.18 -15.28
CA HIS A 34 6.00 7.38 -14.21
C HIS A 34 4.61 7.73 -14.76
N ARG A 35 4.23 7.11 -15.90
CA ARG A 35 2.94 7.34 -16.57
C ARG A 35 2.05 6.11 -16.45
N PRO A 36 1.03 6.11 -15.58
CA PRO A 36 0.10 5.00 -15.45
C PRO A 36 -0.60 4.71 -16.78
N GLN A 37 -0.75 3.42 -17.12
CA GLN A 37 -1.42 2.98 -18.34
C GLN A 37 -2.73 2.28 -17.97
N MET A 38 -3.83 2.69 -18.60
CA MET A 38 -5.12 2.04 -18.41
C MET A 38 -5.31 0.97 -19.49
N ILE A 39 -5.65 -0.24 -19.09
CA ILE A 39 -5.85 -1.38 -19.98
C ILE A 39 -7.27 -1.89 -19.78
N ARG A 40 -8.06 -1.97 -20.85
CA ARG A 40 -9.45 -2.44 -20.79
C ARG A 40 -9.71 -3.49 -21.85
N ARG A 41 -10.58 -4.45 -21.56
CA ARG A 41 -11.09 -5.35 -22.60
C ARG A 41 -12.32 -4.72 -23.24
N ARG A 42 -12.40 -4.70 -24.57
CA ARG A 42 -13.60 -4.23 -25.27
C ARG A 42 -14.86 -4.95 -24.75
N GLY A 43 -15.83 -4.17 -24.29
CA GLY A 43 -17.11 -4.67 -23.76
C GLY A 43 -17.16 -4.81 -22.24
N ASP A 44 -16.01 -4.77 -21.56
CA ASP A 44 -15.95 -4.81 -20.10
C ASP A 44 -16.14 -3.41 -19.51
N ALA A 45 -16.87 -3.34 -18.40
CA ALA A 45 -17.04 -2.10 -17.63
C ALA A 45 -15.78 -1.76 -16.81
N ASP A 46 -14.99 -2.78 -16.44
CA ASP A 46 -13.78 -2.63 -15.64
C ASP A 46 -12.53 -2.44 -16.49
N ALA A 47 -11.55 -1.75 -15.92
CA ALA A 47 -10.22 -1.55 -16.48
C ALA A 47 -9.16 -1.92 -15.46
N SER A 48 -8.04 -2.45 -15.95
CA SER A 48 -6.81 -2.65 -15.20
C SER A 48 -5.90 -1.43 -15.34
N VAL A 49 -5.00 -1.23 -14.38
CA VAL A 49 -3.96 -0.20 -14.44
C VAL A 49 -2.60 -0.86 -14.35
N LEU A 50 -1.70 -0.48 -15.24
CA LEU A 50 -0.26 -0.74 -15.12
C LEU A 50 0.39 0.51 -14.54
N LEU A 51 1.10 0.33 -13.42
CA LEU A 51 1.74 1.39 -12.65
C LEU A 51 3.10 0.90 -12.16
N ALA A 52 4.09 1.80 -12.01
CA ALA A 52 5.33 1.45 -11.32
C ALA A 52 5.03 1.07 -9.86
N ALA A 53 5.66 0.01 -9.36
CA ALA A 53 5.49 -0.41 -7.97
C ALA A 53 5.90 0.72 -6.99
N SER A 54 6.96 1.46 -7.30
CA SER A 54 7.39 2.63 -6.53
C SER A 54 6.32 3.72 -6.45
N ASP A 55 5.62 3.99 -7.56
CA ASP A 55 4.57 5.01 -7.62
C ASP A 55 3.33 4.55 -6.85
N LEU A 56 3.02 3.25 -6.92
CA LEU A 56 1.95 2.63 -6.13
C LEU A 56 2.25 2.74 -4.64
N ALA A 57 3.44 2.36 -4.18
CA ALA A 57 3.85 2.47 -2.79
C ALA A 57 3.82 3.93 -2.31
N SER A 58 4.36 4.86 -3.11
CA SER A 58 4.38 6.29 -2.80
C SER A 58 2.99 6.91 -2.70
N SER A 59 2.05 6.46 -3.53
CA SER A 59 0.63 6.89 -3.48
C SER A 59 -0.05 6.54 -2.15
N PHE A 60 0.47 5.54 -1.44
CA PHE A 60 -0.02 5.08 -0.15
C PHE A 60 0.94 5.42 1.02
N ALA A 61 1.87 6.37 0.85
CA ALA A 61 2.84 6.75 1.88
C ALA A 61 2.20 7.26 3.21
N ALA A 62 0.94 7.72 3.17
CA ALA A 62 0.18 8.11 4.35
C ALA A 62 -0.24 6.91 5.23
N PHE A 63 -0.31 5.70 4.67
CA PHE A 63 -0.71 4.49 5.37
C PHE A 63 0.50 3.82 6.00
N ARG A 64 0.95 4.37 7.13
CA ARG A 64 2.12 3.89 7.87
C ARG A 64 1.76 2.71 8.76
N PHE A 65 2.75 1.86 9.01
CA PHE A 65 2.66 0.82 10.03
C PHE A 65 3.12 1.40 11.36
N GLU A 66 2.40 1.07 12.43
CA GLU A 66 2.70 1.54 13.78
C GLU A 66 2.89 0.31 14.67
N PRO A 67 4.04 -0.39 14.56
CA PRO A 67 4.28 -1.57 15.38
C PRO A 67 4.47 -1.16 16.84
N HIS A 68 3.79 -1.89 17.73
CA HIS A 68 4.00 -1.81 19.17
C HIS A 68 4.88 -2.98 19.61
N VAL A 69 5.97 -2.69 20.33
CA VAL A 69 6.87 -3.71 20.90
C VAL A 69 6.72 -3.73 22.41
N SER A 70 6.53 -4.93 22.96
CA SER A 70 6.45 -5.18 24.39
C SER A 70 7.39 -6.31 24.80
N MET A 71 7.86 -6.29 26.05
CA MET A 71 8.71 -7.32 26.63
C MET A 71 7.93 -8.05 27.72
N GLY A 72 7.94 -9.38 27.70
CA GLY A 72 7.28 -10.22 28.70
C GLY A 72 7.93 -11.59 28.78
N ASP A 73 8.07 -12.15 29.99
CA ASP A 73 8.60 -13.51 30.23
C ASP A 73 9.93 -13.85 29.55
N GLY A 74 10.78 -12.83 29.30
CA GLY A 74 12.08 -12.99 28.63
C GLY A 74 12.00 -13.03 27.10
N GLU A 75 10.83 -12.74 26.52
CA GLU A 75 10.57 -12.66 25.09
C GLU A 75 10.08 -11.25 24.72
N ALA A 76 10.34 -10.83 23.49
CA ALA A 76 9.80 -9.65 22.87
C ALA A 76 8.63 -10.02 21.95
N THR A 77 7.57 -9.22 21.97
CA THR A 77 6.44 -9.34 21.05
C THR A 77 6.27 -8.00 20.33
N ALA A 78 6.33 -8.04 19.00
CA ALA A 78 5.99 -6.92 18.13
C ALA A 78 4.60 -7.14 17.53
N SER A 79 3.77 -6.11 17.48
CA SER A 79 2.39 -6.24 17.02
C SER A 79 1.94 -5.07 16.16
N LEU A 80 1.12 -5.37 15.15
CA LEU A 80 0.30 -4.39 14.43
C LEU A 80 -1.15 -4.58 14.88
N GLU A 81 -1.52 -3.94 15.99
CA GLU A 81 -2.84 -4.11 16.61
C GLU A 81 -3.99 -3.85 15.63
N SER A 82 -3.85 -2.83 14.79
CA SER A 82 -4.83 -2.47 13.75
C SER A 82 -5.04 -3.55 12.70
N LEU A 83 -4.09 -4.49 12.55
CA LEU A 83 -4.15 -5.60 11.60
C LEU A 83 -4.32 -6.96 12.30
N GLY A 84 -4.15 -7.04 13.61
CA GLY A 84 -4.17 -8.29 14.38
C GLY A 84 -3.01 -9.22 14.03
N ILE A 85 -1.85 -8.66 13.69
CA ILE A 85 -0.64 -9.42 13.32
C ILE A 85 0.39 -9.25 14.43
N LEU A 86 1.06 -10.33 14.81
CA LEU A 86 2.11 -10.35 15.81
C LEU A 86 3.33 -11.09 15.27
N GLY A 87 4.51 -10.68 15.75
CA GLY A 87 5.76 -11.40 15.64
C GLY A 87 6.43 -11.52 17.00
N VAL A 88 7.22 -12.56 17.18
CA VAL A 88 7.87 -12.90 18.45
C VAL A 88 9.36 -13.15 18.26
N GLY A 89 10.16 -12.85 19.28
CA GLY A 89 11.60 -13.06 19.24
C GLY A 89 12.24 -12.86 20.60
N ALA A 90 13.50 -13.27 20.77
CA ALA A 90 14.23 -13.05 22.03
C ALA A 90 14.59 -11.57 22.24
N THR A 91 14.64 -10.79 21.16
CA THR A 91 14.87 -9.33 21.19
C THR A 91 13.79 -8.58 20.43
N ALA A 92 13.71 -7.26 20.66
CA ALA A 92 12.79 -6.38 19.95
C ALA A 92 12.98 -6.45 18.43
N GLU A 93 14.24 -6.50 17.98
CA GLU A 93 14.61 -6.60 16.56
C GLU A 93 14.10 -7.92 15.96
N GLU A 94 14.37 -9.05 16.62
CA GLU A 94 13.89 -10.37 16.18
C GLU A 94 12.36 -10.42 16.09
N ALA A 95 11.66 -9.83 17.05
CA ALA A 95 10.20 -9.78 17.04
C ALA A 95 9.65 -8.95 15.87
N VAL A 96 10.30 -7.83 15.52
CA VAL A 96 9.90 -7.00 14.36
C VAL A 96 10.22 -7.69 13.04
N GLU A 97 11.33 -8.42 12.95
CA GLU A 97 11.66 -9.25 11.79
C GLU A 97 10.62 -10.37 11.57
N ASP A 98 10.23 -11.07 12.63
CA ASP A 98 9.17 -12.09 12.58
C ASP A 98 7.81 -11.47 12.21
N LEU A 99 7.50 -10.28 12.76
CA LEU A 99 6.30 -9.52 12.39
C LEU A 99 6.26 -9.20 10.89
N ALA A 100 7.39 -8.85 10.28
CA ALA A 100 7.48 -8.61 8.84
C ALA A 100 7.20 -9.89 8.04
N VAL A 101 7.66 -11.06 8.50
CA VAL A 101 7.36 -12.36 7.90
C VAL A 101 5.87 -12.66 7.97
N GLU A 102 5.22 -12.45 9.12
CA GLU A 102 3.78 -12.66 9.27
C GLU A 102 2.97 -11.67 8.43
N LEU A 103 3.41 -10.42 8.31
CA LEU A 103 2.78 -9.44 7.44
C LEU A 103 2.87 -9.83 5.96
N ARG A 104 4.01 -10.38 5.48
CA ARG A 104 4.13 -10.94 4.12
C ARG A 104 3.13 -12.06 3.89
N ARG A 105 3.05 -13.02 4.82
CA ARG A 105 2.09 -14.13 4.75
C ARG A 105 0.64 -13.64 4.74
N PHE A 106 0.33 -12.62 5.54
CA PHE A 106 -1.00 -12.02 5.57
C PHE A 106 -1.34 -11.30 4.26
N ALA A 107 -0.42 -10.47 3.73
CA ALA A 107 -0.61 -9.77 2.46
C ALA A 107 -0.83 -10.75 1.30
N GLN A 108 -0.03 -11.83 1.23
CA GLN A 108 -0.21 -12.87 0.23
C GLN A 108 -1.60 -13.50 0.31
N ARG A 109 -2.02 -13.96 1.50
CA ARG A 109 -3.36 -14.55 1.71
C ARG A 109 -4.48 -13.58 1.35
N TYR A 110 -4.29 -12.29 1.65
CA TYR A 110 -5.26 -11.24 1.35
C TYR A 110 -5.50 -11.12 -0.16
N PHE A 111 -4.44 -11.04 -0.97
CA PHE A 111 -4.56 -10.90 -2.41
C PHE A 111 -4.96 -12.20 -3.12
N GLU A 112 -4.57 -13.36 -2.62
CA GLU A 112 -5.05 -14.67 -3.12
C GLU A 112 -6.56 -14.85 -2.94
N LYS A 113 -7.13 -14.25 -1.88
CA LYS A 113 -8.57 -14.31 -1.57
C LYS A 113 -9.23 -12.93 -1.66
N ALA A 114 -8.79 -12.09 -2.59
CA ALA A 114 -9.21 -10.69 -2.67
C ALA A 114 -10.73 -10.52 -2.76
N ALA A 115 -11.43 -11.37 -3.52
CA ALA A 115 -12.89 -11.32 -3.63
C ALA A 115 -13.60 -11.49 -2.28
N PHE A 116 -13.13 -12.44 -1.46
CA PHE A 116 -13.65 -12.66 -0.11
C PHE A 116 -13.37 -11.46 0.79
N TYR A 117 -12.12 -11.00 0.86
CA TYR A 117 -11.74 -9.94 1.81
C TYR A 117 -12.37 -8.58 1.48
N ARG A 118 -12.68 -8.29 0.21
CA ARG A 118 -13.42 -7.09 -0.20
C ARG A 118 -14.80 -6.96 0.45
N GLU A 119 -15.44 -8.07 0.80
CA GLU A 119 -16.77 -8.11 1.40
C GLU A 119 -16.74 -8.10 2.93
N THR A 120 -15.55 -8.12 3.54
CA THR A 120 -15.34 -8.15 4.99
C THR A 120 -14.83 -6.81 5.53
N HIS A 121 -14.68 -6.71 6.86
CA HIS A 121 -14.06 -5.55 7.49
C HIS A 121 -12.58 -5.36 7.06
N PHE A 122 -11.91 -6.46 6.67
CA PHE A 122 -10.53 -6.44 6.16
C PHE A 122 -10.34 -5.60 4.90
N ARG A 123 -11.42 -5.24 4.17
CA ARG A 123 -11.34 -4.32 3.02
C ARG A 123 -10.63 -3.00 3.35
N GLY A 124 -10.74 -2.56 4.61
CA GLY A 124 -10.09 -1.35 5.10
C GLY A 124 -8.57 -1.43 5.08
N TYR A 125 -8.00 -2.63 5.10
CA TYR A 125 -6.54 -2.83 5.17
C TYR A 125 -5.86 -2.70 3.81
N LEU A 126 -6.65 -2.66 2.73
CA LEU A 126 -6.14 -2.63 1.35
C LEU A 126 -5.04 -1.58 1.12
N PRO A 127 -5.14 -0.32 1.59
CA PRO A 127 -4.08 0.66 1.36
C PRO A 127 -2.73 0.29 1.98
N TRP A 128 -2.72 -0.22 3.21
CA TRP A 128 -1.50 -0.70 3.89
C TRP A 128 -0.89 -1.91 3.16
N LEU A 129 -1.74 -2.86 2.77
CA LEU A 129 -1.29 -4.08 2.10
C LEU A 129 -0.79 -3.80 0.68
N LEU A 130 -1.40 -2.87 -0.04
CA LEU A 130 -0.90 -2.42 -1.35
C LEU A 130 0.45 -1.71 -1.21
N ARG A 131 0.60 -0.83 -0.21
CA ARG A 131 1.89 -0.18 0.07
C ARG A 131 2.99 -1.22 0.34
N PHE A 132 2.69 -2.17 1.23
CA PHE A 132 3.64 -3.21 1.63
C PHE A 132 4.01 -4.11 0.44
N ALA A 133 3.02 -4.62 -0.30
CA ALA A 133 3.24 -5.49 -1.45
C ALA A 133 3.93 -4.78 -2.63
N ALA A 134 3.74 -3.47 -2.77
CA ALA A 134 4.42 -2.66 -3.80
C ALA A 134 5.85 -2.26 -3.41
N THR A 135 6.23 -2.42 -2.14
CA THR A 135 7.59 -2.16 -1.66
C THR A 135 8.46 -3.40 -1.88
N PRO A 136 9.69 -3.25 -2.43
CA PRO A 136 10.63 -4.35 -2.58
C PRO A 136 10.84 -5.12 -1.28
N GLU A 137 10.96 -6.45 -1.37
CA GLU A 137 10.97 -7.34 -0.19
C GLU A 137 12.09 -7.00 0.81
N ASP A 138 13.25 -6.61 0.31
CA ASP A 138 14.43 -6.17 1.06
C ASP A 138 14.26 -4.79 1.74
N ARG A 139 13.22 -4.05 1.35
CA ARG A 139 12.86 -2.72 1.89
C ARG A 139 11.58 -2.74 2.72
N GLN A 140 10.86 -3.87 2.77
CA GLN A 140 9.60 -3.99 3.52
C GLN A 140 9.78 -3.83 5.02
N LEU A 141 10.90 -4.32 5.57
CA LEU A 141 11.22 -4.19 6.99
C LEU A 141 11.36 -2.72 7.40
N ASP A 142 11.94 -1.88 6.54
CA ASP A 142 12.09 -0.44 6.80
C ASP A 142 10.75 0.26 7.04
N LEU A 143 9.66 -0.24 6.43
CA LEU A 143 8.31 0.31 6.63
C LEU A 143 7.81 0.17 8.07
N LEU A 144 8.33 -0.81 8.82
CA LEU A 144 8.02 -1.03 10.23
C LEU A 144 8.88 -0.15 11.16
N TYR A 145 9.95 0.44 10.65
CA TYR A 145 10.83 1.34 11.39
C TYR A 145 10.61 2.82 11.05
N GLU A 146 9.62 3.14 10.21
CA GLU A 146 9.29 4.54 9.91
C GLU A 146 8.86 5.28 11.17
N GLU A 147 9.48 6.43 11.44
CA GLU A 147 9.07 7.26 12.58
C GLU A 147 7.60 7.68 12.42
N PRO A 148 6.81 7.70 13.51
CA PRO A 148 5.48 8.27 13.49
C PRO A 148 5.58 9.73 13.08
N ALA A 149 4.65 10.21 12.24
CA ALA A 149 4.61 11.62 11.88
C ALA A 149 4.49 12.43 13.17
N THR A 150 5.50 13.25 13.47
CA THR A 150 5.43 14.20 14.58
C THR A 150 4.20 15.07 14.32
N THR A 151 3.16 14.89 15.13
CA THR A 151 1.99 15.77 15.06
C THR A 151 2.51 17.16 15.38
N PRO A 152 2.26 18.19 14.57
CA PRO A 152 2.63 19.55 14.93
C PRO A 152 1.92 19.85 16.25
N VAL A 153 2.68 20.00 17.34
CA VAL A 153 2.13 20.46 18.61
C VAL A 153 1.61 21.87 18.34
N ALA A 154 0.29 22.01 18.25
CA ALA A 154 -0.33 23.33 18.16
C ALA A 154 0.20 24.18 19.33
N PRO A 155 0.67 25.42 19.08
CA PRO A 155 1.21 26.23 20.15
C PRO A 155 0.14 26.38 21.24
N ALA A 156 0.52 26.06 22.48
CA ALA A 156 -0.34 26.17 23.64
C ALA A 156 -1.02 27.54 23.63
N SER A 157 -2.35 27.55 23.50
CA SER A 157 -3.14 28.76 23.63
C SER A 157 -2.90 29.31 25.03
N THR A 158 -2.08 30.36 25.12
CA THR A 158 -1.86 31.07 26.36
C THR A 158 -3.17 31.76 26.70
N SER A 159 -3.95 31.13 27.57
CA SER A 159 -5.18 31.71 28.10
C SER A 159 -4.77 32.87 29.01
N VAL A 160 -4.83 34.09 28.47
CA VAL A 160 -4.73 35.30 29.27
C VAL A 160 -6.10 35.50 29.93
N LEU A 161 -6.22 35.10 31.19
CA LEU A 161 -7.32 35.46 32.06
C LEU A 161 -7.43 36.99 32.09
N ARG A 162 -8.63 37.51 31.76
CA ARG A 162 -9.07 38.87 32.07
C ARG A 162 -10.15 38.80 33.14
#